data_AF-F8X428-F1
#
_entry.id   AF-F8X428-F1
#
_cell.length_a   1.000
_cell.length_b   1.000
_cell.length_c   1.000
_cell.angle_alpha   90.00
_cell.angle_beta   90.00
_cell.angle_gamma   90.00
#
_symmetry.space_group_name_H-M   'P 1'
#
loop_
_entity.id
_entity.type
_entity.pdbx_description
1 polymer ?
#
loop_
_entity_poly.entity_id
_entity_poly.type
_entity_poly.pdbx_seq_one_letter_code
_entity_poly.pdbx_strand_id
1 'polypeptide(L)'
;MAVKIEKWVVAQKKHKLSDKHVQMARELGLNPDKLGKIDNHKQETWKAPLPQFIEEIYYKRFKREEPATIRSLKEIIADDKAKKEKKKKEKASRQENIILVKDDSKEIENSAKPASLSAKLKLYNEKPKVKVKLEGGESPDSILLKEAHIFDEAFDFYEKENVTFSQLGFILKNIHPRYKPRRYGCNTLRAIYEKLDKYEVVQGEELVVRRIQENIIETE
;
A
#
# COMPACT_ATOMS: atom_id res chain seq x y z
N MET A 1 0.34 -18.79 -2.73
CA MET A 1 0.96 -17.85 -1.75
C MET A 1 2.46 -18.09 -1.76
N ALA A 2 3.27 -17.08 -2.06
CA ALA A 2 4.73 -17.22 -1.97
C ALA A 2 5.13 -17.28 -0.48
N VAL A 3 5.54 -18.45 -0.01
CA VAL A 3 5.99 -18.64 1.37
C VAL A 3 7.40 -18.09 1.51
N LYS A 4 7.65 -17.27 2.54
CA LYS A 4 8.98 -16.73 2.84
C LYS A 4 9.97 -17.87 3.14
N ILE A 5 11.17 -17.81 2.55
CA ILE A 5 12.22 -18.83 2.73
C ILE A 5 12.67 -18.96 4.19
N GLU A 6 12.65 -17.86 4.95
CA GLU A 6 12.96 -17.86 6.39
C GLU A 6 12.11 -18.87 7.19
N LYS A 7 10.83 -19.04 6.81
CA LYS A 7 9.95 -20.03 7.47
C LYS A 7 10.41 -21.46 7.23
N TRP A 8 10.97 -21.75 6.06
CA TRP A 8 11.54 -23.06 5.75
C TRP A 8 12.79 -23.33 6.59
N VAL A 9 13.61 -22.33 6.92
CA VAL A 9 14.78 -22.50 7.79
C VAL A 9 14.36 -22.91 9.20
N VAL A 10 13.31 -22.27 9.74
CA VAL A 10 12.76 -22.61 11.06
C VAL A 10 12.17 -24.01 11.05
N ALA A 11 11.37 -24.34 10.03
CA ALA A 11 10.75 -25.65 9.90
C ALA A 11 11.79 -26.77 9.71
N GLN A 12 12.84 -26.52 8.92
CA GLN A 12 13.94 -27.45 8.69
C GLN A 12 14.62 -27.84 10.01
N LYS A 13 14.96 -26.85 10.85
CA LYS A 13 15.57 -27.09 12.16
C LYS A 13 14.60 -27.81 13.10
N LYS A 14 13.33 -27.40 13.14
CA LYS A 14 12.32 -27.97 14.03
C LYS A 14 12.06 -29.45 13.75
N HIS A 15 11.91 -29.79 12.47
CA HIS A 15 11.57 -31.14 12.01
C HIS A 15 12.78 -31.97 11.57
N LYS A 16 14.00 -31.47 11.81
CA LYS A 16 15.26 -32.14 11.46
C LYS A 16 15.32 -32.59 10.00
N LEU A 17 14.87 -31.73 9.09
CA LEU A 17 14.88 -32.00 7.65
C LEU A 17 16.24 -31.64 7.05
N SER A 18 16.68 -32.40 6.03
CA SER A 18 17.84 -32.05 5.21
C SER A 18 17.43 -31.03 4.14
N ASP A 19 18.40 -30.39 3.49
CA ASP A 19 18.12 -29.49 2.36
C ASP A 19 17.38 -30.23 1.22
N LYS A 20 17.71 -31.51 1.00
CA LYS A 20 16.98 -32.41 0.09
C LYS A 20 15.49 -32.52 0.44
N HIS A 21 15.17 -32.85 1.70
CA HIS A 21 13.77 -32.97 2.15
C HIS A 21 13.01 -31.65 2.03
N VAL A 22 13.65 -30.53 2.36
CA VAL A 22 13.04 -29.20 2.23
C VAL A 22 12.75 -28.88 0.77
N GLN A 23 13.64 -29.22 -0.14
CA GLN A 23 13.41 -29.01 -1.55
C GLN A 23 12.25 -29.86 -2.08
N MET A 24 12.24 -31.16 -1.77
CA MET A 24 11.11 -32.03 -2.15
C MET A 24 9.78 -31.49 -1.63
N ALA A 25 9.75 -31.06 -0.37
CA ALA A 25 8.56 -30.48 0.24
C ALA A 25 8.10 -29.18 -0.46
N ARG A 26 9.03 -28.35 -0.95
CA ARG A 26 8.73 -27.14 -1.71
C ARG A 26 8.18 -27.46 -3.10
N GLU A 27 8.77 -28.42 -3.81
CA GLU A 27 8.29 -28.87 -5.12
C GLU A 27 6.91 -29.56 -5.02
N LEU A 28 6.65 -30.27 -3.92
CA LEU A 28 5.34 -30.83 -3.61
C LEU A 28 4.29 -29.77 -3.28
N GLY A 29 4.69 -28.53 -2.95
CA GLY A 29 3.80 -27.45 -2.54
C GLY A 29 3.35 -27.54 -1.07
N LEU A 30 4.11 -28.23 -0.22
CA LEU A 30 3.85 -28.28 1.22
C LEU A 30 4.08 -26.90 1.86
N ASN A 31 3.44 -26.66 3.00
CA ASN A 31 3.58 -25.42 3.75
C ASN A 31 4.36 -25.66 5.04
N PRO A 32 5.48 -24.92 5.29
CA PRO A 32 6.30 -25.10 6.48
C PRO A 32 5.53 -24.93 7.79
N ASP A 33 4.53 -24.03 7.83
CA ASP A 33 3.71 -23.79 9.03
C ASP A 33 2.78 -24.98 9.33
N LYS A 34 2.44 -25.78 8.31
CA LYS A 34 1.53 -26.94 8.44
C LYS A 34 2.26 -28.25 8.67
N LEU A 35 3.58 -28.29 8.56
CA LEU A 35 4.38 -29.52 8.74
C LEU A 35 4.18 -30.13 10.13
N GLY A 36 3.92 -29.32 11.17
CA GLY A 36 3.66 -29.82 12.51
C GLY A 36 2.41 -30.72 12.62
N LYS A 37 1.40 -30.55 11.77
CA LYS A 37 0.23 -31.45 11.75
C LYS A 37 0.53 -32.78 11.05
N ILE A 38 1.51 -32.77 10.15
CA ILE A 38 1.94 -33.95 9.39
C ILE A 38 2.94 -34.76 10.21
N ASP A 39 3.85 -34.08 10.90
CA ASP A 39 4.87 -34.68 11.77
C ASP A 39 4.32 -35.04 13.16
N ASN A 40 3.27 -35.88 13.18
CA ASN A 40 2.66 -36.41 14.39
C ASN A 40 2.87 -37.92 14.56
N HIS A 41 3.94 -38.45 13.98
CA HIS A 41 4.24 -39.89 13.99
C HIS A 41 4.42 -40.48 15.39
N LYS A 42 4.74 -39.66 16.39
CA LYS A 42 4.87 -40.10 17.80
C LYS A 42 3.53 -40.34 18.49
N GLN A 43 2.48 -39.62 18.11
CA GLN A 43 1.14 -39.83 18.67
C GLN A 43 0.35 -40.83 17.84
N GLU A 44 0.49 -40.76 16.51
CA GLU A 44 -0.16 -41.65 15.56
C GLU A 44 0.90 -42.56 14.94
N THR A 45 1.20 -43.68 15.61
CA THR A 45 2.31 -44.59 15.25
C THR A 45 2.18 -45.26 13.89
N TRP A 46 0.97 -45.28 13.32
CA TRP A 46 0.72 -45.76 11.96
C TRP A 46 1.17 -44.75 10.88
N LYS A 47 1.52 -43.50 11.25
CA LYS A 47 2.08 -42.52 10.32
C LYS A 47 3.59 -42.68 10.18
N ALA A 48 4.07 -42.57 8.96
CA ALA A 48 5.50 -42.48 8.68
C ALA A 48 6.10 -41.18 9.24
N PRO A 49 7.38 -41.18 9.65
CA PRO A 49 8.08 -39.96 10.02
C PRO A 49 8.14 -38.98 8.84
N LEU A 50 8.14 -37.68 9.13
CA LEU A 50 8.01 -36.63 8.11
C LEU A 50 9.01 -36.73 6.95
N PRO A 51 10.31 -37.04 7.16
CA PRO A 51 11.26 -37.23 6.06
C PRO A 51 10.85 -38.31 5.07
N GLN A 52 10.48 -39.51 5.57
CA GLN A 52 10.06 -40.64 4.74
C GLN A 52 8.75 -40.34 4.02
N PHE A 53 7.81 -39.71 4.72
CA PHE A 53 6.56 -39.27 4.12
C PHE A 53 6.77 -38.34 2.91
N ILE A 54 7.71 -37.39 3.02
CA ILE A 54 8.04 -36.47 1.92
C ILE A 54 8.63 -37.25 0.74
N GLU A 55 9.56 -38.18 1.00
CA GLU A 55 10.19 -39.02 -0.03
C GLU A 55 9.15 -39.89 -0.77
N GLU A 56 8.26 -40.56 -0.04
CA GLU A 56 7.21 -41.40 -0.62
C GLU A 56 6.26 -40.62 -1.53
N ILE A 57 5.79 -39.45 -1.08
CA ILE A 57 4.88 -38.62 -1.89
C ILE A 57 5.62 -38.05 -3.09
N TYR A 58 6.88 -37.66 -2.91
CA TYR A 58 7.73 -37.17 -4.00
C TYR A 58 7.88 -38.24 -5.09
N TYR A 59 8.23 -39.47 -4.70
CA TYR A 59 8.32 -40.60 -5.62
C TYR A 59 6.99 -40.92 -6.30
N LYS A 60 5.88 -40.92 -5.57
CA LYS A 60 4.54 -41.18 -6.13
C LYS A 60 4.19 -40.17 -7.24
N ARG A 61 4.52 -38.89 -7.05
CA ARG A 61 4.15 -37.80 -7.96
C ARG A 61 5.12 -37.64 -9.13
N PHE A 62 6.43 -37.72 -8.88
CA PHE A 62 7.45 -37.40 -9.86
C PHE A 62 8.20 -38.63 -10.40
N LYS A 63 8.02 -39.81 -9.80
CA LYS A 63 8.72 -41.05 -10.14
C LYS A 63 10.25 -40.92 -10.11
N ARG A 64 10.74 -40.08 -9.19
CA ARG A 64 12.15 -39.80 -8.93
C ARG A 64 12.39 -39.91 -7.44
N GLU A 65 13.54 -40.43 -7.05
CA GLU A 65 13.93 -40.55 -5.64
C GLU A 65 14.52 -39.24 -5.10
N GLU A 66 15.10 -38.42 -5.98
CA GLU A 66 15.75 -37.17 -5.60
C GLU A 66 15.39 -36.01 -6.54
N PRO A 67 15.40 -34.76 -6.04
CA PRO A 67 15.29 -33.57 -6.89
C PRO A 67 16.47 -33.44 -7.84
N ALA A 68 16.22 -32.91 -9.03
CA ALA A 68 17.25 -32.74 -10.06
C ALA A 68 18.35 -31.72 -9.68
N THR A 69 18.11 -30.81 -8.73
CA THR A 69 19.10 -29.81 -8.31
C THR A 69 18.87 -29.44 -6.86
N ILE A 70 19.69 -29.94 -5.94
CA ILE A 70 19.54 -29.64 -4.51
C ILE A 70 20.11 -28.24 -4.22
N ARG A 71 19.25 -27.25 -3.92
CA ARG A 71 19.68 -25.91 -3.50
C ARG A 71 19.50 -25.72 -2.00
N SER A 72 20.57 -25.34 -1.31
CA SER A 72 20.49 -25.08 0.13
C SER A 72 19.68 -23.82 0.42
N LEU A 73 18.97 -23.77 1.55
CA LEU A 73 18.19 -22.58 1.90
C LEU A 73 19.07 -21.34 2.06
N LYS A 74 20.32 -21.51 2.49
CA LYS A 74 21.30 -20.43 2.66
C LYS A 74 21.69 -19.79 1.33
N GLU A 75 21.92 -20.59 0.29
CA GLU A 75 22.21 -20.11 -1.07
C GLU A 75 21.07 -19.25 -1.61
N ILE A 76 19.82 -19.71 -1.44
CA ILE A 76 18.67 -18.99 -1.98
C ILE A 76 18.48 -17.63 -1.27
N ILE A 77 18.71 -17.59 0.06
CA ILE A 77 18.67 -16.32 0.81
C ILE A 77 19.78 -15.37 0.33
N ALA A 78 20.97 -15.88 0.07
CA ALA A 78 22.09 -15.09 -0.44
C ALA A 78 21.81 -14.54 -1.85
N ASP A 79 21.28 -15.37 -2.75
CA ASP A 79 20.87 -15.00 -4.11
C ASP A 79 19.79 -13.91 -4.10
N ASP A 80 18.77 -14.07 -3.24
CA ASP A 80 17.70 -13.09 -3.10
C ASP A 80 18.23 -11.75 -2.56
N LYS A 81 19.15 -11.79 -1.59
CA LYS A 81 19.81 -10.59 -1.05
C LYS A 81 20.64 -9.90 -2.12
N ALA A 82 21.47 -10.64 -2.86
CA ALA A 82 22.30 -10.10 -3.93
C ALA A 82 21.45 -9.49 -5.05
N LYS A 83 20.35 -10.15 -5.44
CA LYS A 83 19.39 -9.65 -6.43
C LYS A 83 18.72 -8.35 -5.95
N LYS A 84 18.39 -8.26 -4.66
CA LYS A 84 17.79 -7.05 -4.07
C LYS A 84 18.78 -5.88 -4.05
N GLU A 85 20.05 -6.13 -3.72
CA GLU A 85 21.11 -5.12 -3.74
C GLU A 85 21.41 -4.62 -5.15
N LYS A 86 21.51 -5.53 -6.14
CA LYS A 86 21.66 -5.16 -7.56
C LYS A 86 20.52 -4.26 -8.04
N LYS A 87 19.27 -4.61 -7.72
CA LYS A 87 18.10 -3.77 -8.04
C LYS A 87 18.14 -2.41 -7.35
N LYS A 88 18.66 -2.32 -6.13
CA LYS A 88 18.79 -1.04 -5.42
C LYS A 88 19.85 -0.14 -6.08
N LYS A 89 21.01 -0.71 -6.43
CA LYS A 89 22.09 -0.01 -7.14
C LYS A 89 21.63 0.47 -8.52
N GLU A 90 20.94 -0.38 -9.28
CA GLU A 90 20.40 -0.03 -10.59
C GLU A 90 19.40 1.13 -10.48
N LYS A 91 18.47 1.08 -9.52
CA LYS A 91 17.53 2.20 -9.28
C LYS A 91 18.25 3.50 -8.89
N ALA A 92 19.28 3.42 -8.05
CA ALA A 92 20.07 4.59 -7.66
C ALA A 92 20.80 5.18 -8.88
N SER A 93 21.47 4.34 -9.69
CA SER A 93 22.14 4.79 -10.92
C SER A 93 21.17 5.35 -11.97
N ARG A 94 19.94 4.83 -12.07
CA ARG A 94 18.90 5.42 -12.92
C ARG A 94 18.45 6.78 -12.41
N GLN A 95 18.32 6.95 -11.09
CA GLN A 95 17.98 8.24 -10.49
C GLN A 95 19.10 9.28 -10.69
N GLU A 96 20.37 8.89 -10.49
CA GLU A 96 21.53 9.75 -10.77
C GLU A 96 21.59 10.15 -12.24
N ASN A 97 21.43 9.21 -13.18
CA ASN A 97 21.38 9.52 -14.61
C ASN A 97 20.21 10.44 -14.98
N ILE A 98 19.03 10.27 -14.38
CA ILE A 98 17.89 11.18 -14.59
C ILE A 98 18.18 12.59 -14.04
N ILE A 99 18.91 12.70 -12.93
CA ILE A 99 19.30 14.00 -12.36
C ILE A 99 20.31 14.69 -13.28
N LEU A 100 21.33 13.98 -13.76
CA LEU A 100 22.36 14.51 -14.68
C LEU A 100 21.75 15.03 -15.99
N VAL A 101 20.84 14.26 -16.62
CA VAL A 101 20.14 14.70 -17.85
C VAL A 101 19.28 15.95 -17.63
N LYS A 102 18.87 16.21 -16.38
CA LYS A 102 18.03 17.35 -15.99
C LYS A 102 18.84 18.61 -15.63
N ASP A 103 20.13 18.46 -15.37
CA ASP A 103 21.05 19.58 -15.15
C ASP A 103 21.56 20.13 -16.50
N ASP A 104 21.79 19.28 -17.51
CA ASP A 104 22.16 19.73 -18.87
C ASP A 104 21.02 20.43 -19.65
N SER A 105 19.78 20.37 -19.15
CA SER A 105 18.60 20.98 -19.77
C SER A 105 18.06 22.21 -19.03
N LYS A 106 18.83 22.77 -18.08
CA LYS A 106 18.49 24.01 -17.36
C LYS A 106 19.42 25.17 -17.72
N GLU A 107 19.37 25.59 -18.96
CA GLU A 107 19.41 27.02 -19.27
C GLU A 107 18.17 27.32 -20.09
N ILE A 108 17.07 27.69 -19.39
CA ILE A 108 16.01 28.63 -19.77
C ILE A 108 14.89 28.51 -18.70
N GLU A 109 14.74 29.63 -17.99
CA GLU A 109 13.61 30.11 -17.20
C GLU A 109 13.21 29.40 -15.88
N ASN A 110 13.56 30.12 -14.81
CA ASN A 110 12.96 30.06 -13.49
C ASN A 110 11.48 30.45 -13.54
N SER A 111 10.60 29.44 -13.48
CA SER A 111 9.30 29.57 -12.82
C SER A 111 9.21 28.45 -11.78
N ALA A 112 8.78 28.79 -10.56
CA ALA A 112 8.78 27.88 -9.43
C ALA A 112 7.87 26.67 -9.73
N LYS A 113 8.48 25.54 -10.12
CA LYS A 113 7.75 24.30 -10.38
C LYS A 113 7.04 23.84 -9.10
N PRO A 114 5.72 23.56 -9.13
CA PRO A 114 5.01 23.13 -7.93
C PRO A 114 5.62 21.83 -7.40
N ALA A 115 5.82 21.77 -6.08
CA ALA A 115 6.34 20.58 -5.41
C ALA A 115 5.54 19.32 -5.83
N SER A 116 6.24 18.21 -6.10
CA SER A 116 5.60 16.96 -6.49
C SER A 116 4.50 16.55 -5.49
N LEU A 117 3.39 15.97 -5.96
CA LEU A 117 2.25 15.56 -5.09
C LEU A 117 2.71 14.69 -3.91
N SER A 118 3.70 13.83 -4.12
CA SER A 118 4.30 12.99 -3.07
C SER A 118 5.09 13.78 -2.03
N ALA A 119 5.73 14.89 -2.41
CA ALA A 119 6.39 15.81 -1.48
C ALA A 119 5.36 16.61 -0.68
N LYS A 120 4.30 17.12 -1.33
CA LYS A 120 3.19 17.79 -0.64
C LYS A 120 2.58 16.88 0.43
N LEU A 121 2.24 15.62 0.10
CA LEU A 121 1.68 14.65 1.06
C LEU A 121 2.57 14.35 2.29
N LYS A 122 3.90 14.40 2.14
CA LYS A 122 4.81 14.14 3.28
C LYS A 122 4.72 15.23 4.35
N LEU A 123 4.49 16.48 3.94
CA LEU A 123 4.37 17.63 4.84
C LEU A 123 3.06 17.61 5.67
N TYR A 124 1.99 17.00 5.18
CA TYR A 124 0.69 16.95 5.88
C TYR A 124 0.63 15.94 7.04
N ASN A 125 1.53 14.96 7.09
CA ASN A 125 1.51 13.91 8.12
C ASN A 125 1.90 14.39 9.53
N GLU A 126 2.19 15.68 9.71
CA GLU A 126 2.85 16.17 10.91
C GLU A 126 1.91 16.54 12.07
N LYS A 127 0.66 16.95 11.82
CA LYS A 127 -0.48 17.11 12.77
C LYS A 127 -1.62 17.90 12.08
N PRO A 128 -2.89 17.74 12.49
CA PRO A 128 -3.97 18.58 11.98
C PRO A 128 -3.70 20.05 12.32
N LYS A 129 -3.74 20.94 11.31
CA LYS A 129 -3.45 22.37 11.47
C LYS A 129 -4.46 23.06 12.39
N VAL A 130 -5.71 22.59 12.40
CA VAL A 130 -6.79 23.14 13.21
C VAL A 130 -7.34 22.04 14.12
N LYS A 131 -7.32 22.27 15.45
CA LYS A 131 -7.97 21.39 16.42
C LYS A 131 -9.39 21.88 16.69
N VAL A 132 -10.37 21.28 16.02
CA VAL A 132 -11.78 21.54 16.32
C VAL A 132 -12.19 20.75 17.56
N LYS A 133 -12.77 21.43 18.55
CA LYS A 133 -13.43 20.80 19.69
C LYS A 133 -14.87 20.48 19.28
N LEU A 134 -15.22 19.21 19.33
CA LEU A 134 -16.59 18.73 19.13
C LEU A 134 -17.15 18.31 20.48
N GLU A 135 -18.33 18.80 20.82
CA GLU A 135 -19.08 18.38 21.99
C GLU A 135 -19.98 17.19 21.65
N GLY A 136 -20.31 16.36 22.65
CA GLY A 136 -21.17 15.20 22.45
C GLY A 136 -22.62 15.62 22.19
N GLY A 137 -23.20 15.20 21.06
CA GLY A 137 -24.61 15.44 20.73
C GLY A 137 -24.87 16.54 19.69
N GLU A 138 -23.83 17.11 19.07
CA GLU A 138 -24.00 18.10 18.01
C GLU A 138 -24.71 17.53 16.76
N SER A 139 -25.52 18.36 16.11
CA SER A 139 -26.19 18.01 14.85
C SER A 139 -25.15 17.73 13.75
N PRO A 140 -25.38 16.75 12.85
CA PRO A 140 -24.45 16.46 11.74
C PRO A 140 -24.11 17.66 10.87
N ASP A 141 -25.04 18.60 10.70
CA ASP A 141 -24.82 19.81 9.91
C ASP A 141 -23.93 20.83 10.65
N SER A 142 -24.08 20.95 11.97
CA SER A 142 -23.19 21.78 12.80
C SER A 142 -21.76 21.25 12.81
N ILE A 143 -21.60 19.92 12.84
CA ILE A 143 -20.29 19.27 12.73
C ILE A 143 -19.67 19.57 11.36
N LEU A 144 -20.48 19.53 10.29
CA LEU A 144 -20.00 19.83 8.94
C LEU A 144 -19.48 21.26 8.81
N LEU A 145 -20.20 22.23 9.37
CA LEU A 145 -19.77 23.64 9.35
C LEU A 145 -18.46 23.85 10.11
N LYS A 146 -18.30 23.22 11.28
CA LYS A 146 -17.06 23.31 12.08
C LYS A 146 -15.87 22.63 11.38
N GLU A 147 -16.12 21.49 10.76
CA GLU A 147 -15.12 20.71 10.04
C GLU A 147 -14.98 21.13 8.55
N ALA A 148 -15.60 22.23 8.10
CA ALA A 148 -15.56 22.66 6.70
C ALA A 148 -14.12 22.88 6.17
N HIS A 149 -13.22 23.35 7.04
CA HIS A 149 -11.79 23.54 6.74
C HIS A 149 -11.09 22.29 6.22
N ILE A 150 -11.58 21.09 6.57
CA ILE A 150 -11.07 19.79 6.09
C ILE A 150 -11.22 19.69 4.57
N PHE A 151 -12.36 20.15 4.04
CA PHE A 151 -12.66 20.07 2.61
C PHE A 151 -11.98 21.18 1.82
N ASP A 152 -11.85 22.36 2.43
CA ASP A 152 -11.07 23.48 1.88
C ASP A 152 -9.60 23.06 1.71
N GLU A 153 -8.99 22.46 2.74
CA GLU A 153 -7.61 21.96 2.68
C GLU A 153 -7.41 20.86 1.63
N ALA A 154 -8.41 19.99 1.44
CA ALA A 154 -8.36 18.94 0.42
C ALA A 154 -8.49 19.49 -1.01
N PHE A 155 -9.27 20.56 -1.20
CA PHE A 155 -9.43 21.25 -2.48
C PHE A 155 -8.15 22.02 -2.85
N ASP A 156 -7.63 22.81 -1.89
CA ASP A 156 -6.43 23.63 -2.06
C ASP A 156 -5.18 22.81 -2.38
N PHE A 157 -5.13 21.53 -1.97
CA PHE A 157 -4.02 20.63 -2.24
C PHE A 157 -3.64 20.52 -3.74
N TYR A 158 -4.65 20.56 -4.61
CA TYR A 158 -4.44 20.37 -6.04
C TYR A 158 -4.10 21.65 -6.80
N GLU A 159 -4.32 22.85 -6.21
CA GLU A 159 -4.12 24.15 -6.88
C GLU A 159 -4.80 24.22 -8.26
N LYS A 160 -5.94 23.55 -8.42
CA LYS A 160 -6.73 23.49 -9.66
C LYS A 160 -8.06 24.21 -9.49
N GLU A 161 -8.56 24.78 -10.57
CA GLU A 161 -9.92 25.34 -10.64
C GLU A 161 -10.99 24.25 -10.48
N ASN A 162 -10.71 23.05 -11.00
CA ASN A 162 -11.62 21.91 -11.01
C ASN A 162 -10.94 20.67 -10.43
N VAL A 163 -11.59 20.02 -9.47
CA VAL A 163 -11.08 18.78 -8.87
C VAL A 163 -12.15 17.69 -8.94
N THR A 164 -11.75 16.48 -9.33
CA THR A 164 -12.66 15.32 -9.39
C THR A 164 -12.97 14.79 -8.00
N PHE A 165 -14.15 14.21 -7.79
CA PHE A 165 -14.49 13.57 -6.51
C PHE A 165 -13.55 12.42 -6.14
N SER A 166 -12.99 11.71 -7.14
CA SER A 166 -11.99 10.65 -6.91
C SER A 166 -10.70 11.20 -6.31
N GLN A 167 -10.22 12.33 -6.83
CA GLN A 167 -9.04 13.05 -6.31
C GLN A 167 -9.30 13.57 -4.90
N LEU A 168 -10.44 14.23 -4.68
CA LEU A 168 -10.83 14.73 -3.34
C LEU A 168 -10.97 13.59 -2.34
N GLY A 169 -11.62 12.49 -2.71
CA GLY A 169 -11.80 11.32 -1.84
C GLY A 169 -10.47 10.66 -1.47
N PHE A 170 -9.53 10.57 -2.41
CA PHE A 170 -8.19 10.05 -2.14
C PHE A 170 -7.42 10.94 -1.15
N ILE A 171 -7.45 12.26 -1.34
CA ILE A 171 -6.75 13.20 -0.48
C ILE A 171 -7.38 13.29 0.91
N LEU A 172 -8.71 13.36 1.02
CA LEU A 172 -9.40 13.36 2.31
C LEU A 172 -9.06 12.13 3.14
N LYS A 173 -8.94 10.96 2.51
CA LYS A 173 -8.53 9.72 3.20
C LYS A 173 -7.09 9.79 3.73
N ASN A 174 -6.21 10.51 3.06
CA ASN A 174 -4.80 10.64 3.45
C ASN A 174 -4.59 11.74 4.49
N ILE A 175 -5.16 12.93 4.29
CA ILE A 175 -5.01 14.07 5.21
C ILE A 175 -5.85 13.84 6.47
N HIS A 176 -7.08 13.34 6.32
CA HIS A 176 -8.04 13.20 7.41
C HIS A 176 -8.66 11.78 7.45
N PRO A 177 -7.91 10.74 7.90
CA PRO A 177 -8.38 9.35 7.88
C PRO A 177 -9.66 9.05 8.68
N ARG A 178 -10.04 9.95 9.59
CA ARG A 178 -11.27 9.84 10.40
C ARG A 178 -12.51 10.42 9.71
N TYR A 179 -12.34 11.15 8.61
CA TYR A 179 -13.44 11.68 7.81
C TYR A 179 -14.31 10.55 7.27
N LYS A 180 -15.64 10.67 7.41
CA LYS A 180 -16.63 9.77 6.82
C LYS A 180 -17.87 10.56 6.44
N PRO A 181 -18.47 10.35 5.25
CA PRO A 181 -19.66 11.09 4.85
C PRO A 181 -20.82 11.03 5.85
N ARG A 182 -21.03 9.83 6.43
CA ARG A 182 -22.11 9.58 7.41
C ARG A 182 -22.02 10.43 8.67
N ARG A 183 -20.83 10.92 9.04
CA ARG A 183 -20.66 11.82 10.20
C ARG A 183 -21.45 13.11 10.03
N TYR A 184 -21.61 13.57 8.79
CA TYR A 184 -22.26 14.82 8.41
C TYR A 184 -23.68 14.59 7.88
N GLY A 185 -24.27 13.42 8.18
CA GLY A 185 -25.60 13.06 7.69
C GLY A 185 -25.67 12.84 6.18
N CYS A 186 -24.53 12.59 5.52
CA CYS A 186 -24.45 12.43 4.07
C CYS A 186 -24.04 11.00 3.68
N ASN A 187 -24.55 10.49 2.55
CA ASN A 187 -24.18 9.17 2.03
C ASN A 187 -22.95 9.21 1.13
N THR A 188 -22.74 10.32 0.42
CA THR A 188 -21.69 10.48 -0.59
C THR A 188 -20.86 11.74 -0.34
N LEU A 189 -19.64 11.77 -0.89
CA LEU A 189 -18.80 12.97 -0.87
C LEU A 189 -19.47 14.13 -1.62
N ARG A 190 -20.18 13.80 -2.71
CA ARG A 190 -21.01 14.74 -3.47
C ARG A 190 -22.01 15.47 -2.59
N ALA A 191 -22.81 14.74 -1.80
CA ALA A 191 -23.82 15.34 -0.93
C ALA A 191 -23.22 16.29 0.11
N ILE A 192 -21.94 16.10 0.47
CA ILE A 192 -21.24 17.00 1.39
C ILE A 192 -20.86 18.30 0.70
N TYR A 193 -20.28 18.22 -0.50
CA TYR A 193 -19.97 19.41 -1.27
C TYR A 193 -21.23 20.17 -1.71
N GLU A 194 -22.36 19.48 -1.94
CA GLU A 194 -23.66 20.13 -2.18
C GLU A 194 -24.22 20.85 -0.94
N LYS A 195 -23.92 20.37 0.27
CA LYS A 195 -24.27 21.06 1.53
C LYS A 195 -23.33 22.20 1.88
N LEU A 196 -22.15 22.24 1.28
CA LEU A 196 -21.20 23.32 1.47
C LEU A 196 -21.49 24.39 0.41
N ASP A 197 -22.18 25.46 0.80
CA ASP A 197 -22.58 26.58 -0.08
C ASP A 197 -21.41 27.29 -0.79
N LYS A 198 -20.16 26.87 -0.54
CA LYS A 198 -18.95 27.38 -1.18
C LYS A 198 -18.61 26.71 -2.51
N TYR A 199 -19.24 25.56 -2.82
CA TYR A 199 -18.81 24.71 -3.94
C TYR A 199 -19.96 24.41 -4.92
N GLU A 200 -19.65 24.49 -6.21
CA GLU A 200 -20.54 24.08 -7.30
C GLU A 200 -20.13 22.69 -7.81
N VAL A 201 -21.11 21.79 -7.92
CA VAL A 201 -20.91 20.46 -8.48
C VAL A 201 -21.35 20.47 -9.95
N VAL A 202 -20.37 20.44 -10.86
CA VAL A 202 -20.64 20.47 -12.30
C VAL A 202 -20.72 19.03 -12.83
N GLN A 203 -21.83 18.71 -13.48
CA GLN A 203 -22.09 17.39 -14.06
C GLN A 203 -21.67 17.35 -15.55
N GLY A 204 -20.46 16.87 -15.83
CA GLY A 204 -19.91 16.63 -17.19
C GLY A 204 -19.56 15.15 -17.43
N GLU A 205 -18.55 14.86 -18.27
CA GLU A 205 -18.00 13.50 -18.47
C GLU A 205 -17.42 12.91 -17.17
N GLU A 206 -16.81 13.75 -16.34
CA GLU A 206 -16.45 13.43 -14.96
C GLU A 206 -17.12 14.43 -14.01
N LEU A 207 -17.55 13.93 -12.84
CA LEU A 207 -18.10 14.76 -11.78
C LEU A 207 -16.98 15.56 -11.11
N VAL A 208 -17.02 16.89 -11.26
CA VAL A 208 -16.02 17.82 -10.75
C VAL A 208 -16.63 18.83 -9.78
N VAL A 209 -15.82 19.25 -8.81
CA VAL A 209 -16.13 20.32 -7.85
C VAL A 209 -15.39 21.58 -8.25
N ARG A 210 -16.08 22.72 -8.22
CA ARG A 210 -15.55 24.08 -8.42
C ARG A 210 -15.88 24.95 -7.21
N ARG A 211 -15.06 25.94 -6.89
CA ARG A 211 -15.39 26.92 -5.84
C ARG A 211 -16.23 28.04 -6.45
N ILE A 212 -17.33 28.40 -5.80
CA ILE A 212 -18.16 29.52 -6.22
C ILE A 212 -17.36 30.80 -5.99
N GLN A 213 -17.11 31.56 -7.05
CA GLN A 213 -16.57 32.92 -6.94
C GLN A 213 -17.73 33.85 -6.64
N GLU A 214 -17.75 34.46 -5.46
CA GLU A 214 -18.64 35.61 -5.22
C GLU A 214 -18.15 36.74 -6.13
N ASN A 215 -18.87 36.96 -7.24
CA ASN A 215 -18.77 38.20 -7.99
C ASN A 215 -19.24 39.30 -7.05
N ILE A 216 -18.28 39.99 -6.42
CA ILE A 216 -18.52 41.27 -5.78
C ILE A 216 -18.98 42.18 -6.91
N ILE A 217 -20.29 42.40 -6.98
CA ILE A 217 -20.87 43.47 -7.79
C ILE A 217 -20.32 44.75 -7.15
N GLU A 218 -19.38 45.39 -7.84
CA GLU A 218 -19.01 46.79 -7.59
C GLU A 218 -20.31 47.60 -7.72
N THR A 219 -20.93 47.95 -6.59
CA THR A 219 -21.94 48.99 -6.55
C THR A 219 -21.22 50.32 -6.50
N GLU A 220 -21.29 51.04 -7.62
CA GLU A 220 -20.89 52.45 -7.79
C GLU A 220 -21.48 53.39 -6.73
#